data_AF-A0A8T4BY39-F1
#
_entry.id   AF-A0A8T4BY39-F1
#
_cell.length_a   1.000
_cell.length_b   1.000
_cell.length_c   1.000
_cell.angle_alpha   90.00
_cell.angle_beta   90.00
_cell.angle_gamma   90.00
#
_symmetry.space_group_name_H-M   'P 1'
#
loop_
_entity.id
_entity.type
_entity.pdbx_description
1 polymer ?
#
loop_
_entity_poly.entity_id
_entity_poly.type
_entity_poly.pdbx_seq_one_letter_code
_entity_poly.pdbx_strand_id
1 'polypeptide(L)'
;MLSKMIKTINWRILTYLIEKGEASLSDIARETKTTKANTFYGLKDLVSLDIVRKTIKGRTHLYRFNILYPYSKNILNIIMEERQINYNKKLNNLPIILHSFLVTSLKKNYQGCIFFGSSLEDKYKDIDVFIILKNSKNIKEIEKKLKLINNKISPIFGSEKELKSGIKNQDMLYNNIIGCVSFGFDVSTIKYEDLFLRKQDIKERFIIGYREILSCLEFKEKEYVKTHLDRGIMDIIYAILNYFDFFPKNDKEAINLFKNNLKELKPKTIKKAEHIVKKYAWIL
;
A
#
# COMPACT_ATOMS: atom_id res chain seq x y z
N MET A 1 -9.35 -17.15 8.83
CA MET A 1 -10.13 -16.37 7.85
C MET A 1 -9.22 -15.76 6.78
N LEU A 2 -8.16 -15.01 7.13
CA LEU A 2 -7.16 -14.49 6.18
C LEU A 2 -6.56 -15.54 5.23
N SER A 3 -6.19 -16.72 5.73
CA SER A 3 -5.58 -17.80 4.92
C SER A 3 -6.51 -18.43 3.88
N LYS A 4 -7.83 -18.39 4.10
CA LYS A 4 -8.84 -18.81 3.10
C LYS A 4 -9.06 -17.70 2.06
N MET A 5 -9.12 -16.43 2.49
CA MET A 5 -9.30 -15.28 1.60
C MET A 5 -8.12 -15.07 0.64
N ILE A 6 -6.89 -15.28 1.12
CA ILE A 6 -5.67 -15.16 0.31
C ILE A 6 -5.66 -16.12 -0.89
N LYS A 7 -6.24 -17.32 -0.75
CA LYS A 7 -6.29 -18.32 -1.82
C LYS A 7 -7.25 -17.98 -2.96
N THR A 8 -8.22 -17.09 -2.72
CA THR A 8 -9.24 -16.70 -3.71
C THR A 8 -8.97 -15.35 -4.37
N ILE A 9 -7.97 -14.61 -3.89
CA ILE A 9 -7.63 -13.28 -4.43
C ILE A 9 -6.95 -13.44 -5.80
N ASN A 10 -7.48 -12.72 -6.80
CA ASN A 10 -6.83 -12.61 -8.10
C ASN A 10 -5.66 -11.61 -8.03
N TRP A 11 -4.49 -12.13 -7.67
CA TRP A 11 -3.26 -11.35 -7.49
C TRP A 11 -2.82 -10.56 -8.72
N ARG A 12 -3.15 -11.02 -9.93
CA ARG A 12 -2.80 -10.32 -11.18
C ARG A 12 -3.57 -9.02 -11.33
N ILE A 13 -4.89 -9.05 -11.07
CA ILE A 13 -5.74 -7.86 -11.07
C ILE A 13 -5.27 -6.87 -10.00
N LEU A 14 -5.00 -7.37 -8.80
CA LEU A 14 -4.66 -6.53 -7.67
C LEU A 14 -3.29 -5.86 -7.82
N THR A 15 -2.30 -6.62 -8.30
CA THR A 15 -0.98 -6.09 -8.68
C THR A 15 -1.10 -4.98 -9.71
N TYR A 16 -1.89 -5.22 -10.77
CA TYR A 16 -2.12 -4.22 -11.82
C TYR A 16 -2.76 -2.94 -11.28
N LEU A 17 -3.78 -3.05 -10.41
CA LEU A 17 -4.45 -1.89 -9.81
C LEU A 17 -3.56 -1.10 -8.85
N ILE A 18 -2.66 -1.77 -8.12
CA ILE A 18 -1.66 -1.08 -7.27
C ILE A 18 -0.70 -0.27 -8.14
N GLU A 19 -0.30 -0.81 -9.29
CA GLU A 19 0.69 -0.18 -10.19
C GLU A 19 0.11 0.93 -11.06
N LYS A 20 -1.10 0.74 -11.60
CA LYS A 20 -1.76 1.73 -12.47
C LYS A 20 -2.62 2.74 -11.71
N GLY A 21 -2.97 2.45 -10.46
CA GLY A 21 -3.80 3.31 -9.62
C GLY A 21 -5.30 3.16 -9.90
N GLU A 22 -5.76 3.48 -11.11
CA GLU A 22 -7.17 3.38 -11.50
C GLU A 22 -7.31 2.89 -12.95
N ALA A 23 -8.23 1.96 -13.21
CA ALA A 23 -8.42 1.39 -14.54
C ALA A 23 -9.85 0.89 -14.79
N SER A 24 -10.25 0.79 -16.07
CA SER A 24 -11.52 0.19 -16.46
C SER A 24 -11.45 -1.34 -16.48
N LEU A 25 -12.60 -2.01 -16.45
CA LEU A 25 -12.66 -3.47 -16.58
C LEU A 25 -12.00 -3.99 -17.86
N SER A 26 -12.14 -3.26 -18.97
CA SER A 26 -11.54 -3.65 -20.25
C SER A 26 -10.01 -3.53 -20.23
N ASP A 27 -9.48 -2.47 -19.61
CA ASP A 27 -8.03 -2.28 -19.50
C ASP A 27 -7.41 -3.35 -18.59
N ILE A 28 -8.03 -3.62 -17.44
CA ILE A 28 -7.58 -4.66 -16.52
C ILE A 28 -7.55 -6.01 -17.22
N ALA A 29 -8.61 -6.39 -17.95
CA ALA A 29 -8.68 -7.67 -18.65
C ALA A 29 -7.56 -7.82 -19.69
N ARG A 30 -7.32 -6.77 -20.48
CA ARG A 30 -6.26 -6.72 -21.51
C ARG A 30 -4.88 -6.89 -20.89
N GLU A 31 -4.54 -6.05 -19.91
CA GLU A 31 -3.20 -6.01 -19.32
C GLU A 31 -2.89 -7.26 -18.47
N THR A 32 -3.90 -7.80 -17.78
CA THR A 32 -3.74 -9.04 -17.01
C THR A 32 -3.87 -10.31 -17.85
N LYS A 33 -4.06 -10.19 -19.18
CA LYS A 33 -4.23 -11.31 -20.13
C LYS A 33 -5.29 -12.31 -19.65
N THR A 34 -6.47 -11.82 -19.27
CA THR A 34 -7.61 -12.64 -18.83
C THR A 34 -8.91 -12.19 -19.49
N THR A 35 -9.98 -12.97 -19.36
CA THR A 35 -11.27 -12.62 -19.96
C THR A 35 -11.97 -11.50 -19.18
N LYS A 36 -12.84 -10.74 -19.86
CA LYS A 36 -13.68 -9.73 -19.18
C LYS A 36 -14.57 -10.35 -18.09
N ALA A 37 -15.08 -11.56 -18.32
CA ALA A 37 -15.89 -12.30 -17.35
C ALA A 37 -15.08 -12.66 -16.08
N ASN A 38 -13.89 -13.24 -16.24
CA ASN A 38 -13.03 -13.57 -15.10
C ASN A 38 -12.57 -12.32 -14.36
N THR A 39 -12.30 -11.24 -15.09
CA THR A 39 -11.98 -9.93 -14.51
C THR A 39 -13.15 -9.40 -13.69
N PHE A 40 -14.37 -9.47 -14.23
CA PHE A 40 -15.58 -9.05 -13.53
C PHE A 40 -15.78 -9.80 -12.22
N TYR A 41 -15.71 -11.12 -12.23
CA TYR A 41 -15.88 -11.93 -11.01
C TYR A 41 -14.77 -11.65 -10.00
N GLY A 42 -13.51 -11.59 -10.44
CA GLY A 42 -12.40 -11.22 -9.56
C GLY A 42 -12.55 -9.83 -8.94
N LEU A 43 -12.99 -8.83 -9.71
CA LEU A 43 -13.26 -7.48 -9.19
C LEU A 43 -14.46 -7.46 -8.25
N LYS A 44 -15.52 -8.21 -8.55
CA LYS A 44 -16.70 -8.31 -7.68
C LYS A 44 -16.32 -8.83 -6.30
N ASP A 45 -15.48 -9.85 -6.23
CA ASP A 45 -14.97 -10.40 -4.96
C ASP A 45 -14.06 -9.41 -4.25
N LEU A 46 -13.15 -8.73 -4.96
CA LEU A 46 -12.27 -7.73 -4.35
C LEU A 46 -13.04 -6.50 -3.83
N VAL A 47 -14.13 -6.11 -4.50
CA VAL A 47 -15.02 -5.03 -4.07
C VAL A 47 -15.84 -5.46 -2.85
N SER A 48 -16.37 -6.69 -2.81
CA SER A 48 -17.14 -7.17 -1.65
C SER A 48 -16.30 -7.27 -0.37
N LEU A 49 -14.99 -7.43 -0.53
CA LEU A 49 -14.01 -7.46 0.57
C LEU A 49 -13.45 -6.07 0.92
N ASP A 50 -13.94 -4.99 0.29
CA ASP A 50 -13.45 -3.62 0.43
C ASP A 50 -11.94 -3.47 0.07
N ILE A 51 -11.40 -4.38 -0.75
CA ILE A 51 -10.00 -4.35 -1.19
C ILE A 51 -9.83 -3.46 -2.43
N VAL A 52 -10.82 -3.46 -3.30
CA VAL A 52 -10.89 -2.61 -4.49
C VAL A 52 -12.12 -1.71 -4.37
N ARG A 53 -11.98 -0.44 -4.75
CA ARG A 53 -13.11 0.47 -4.90
C ARG A 53 -13.55 0.53 -6.35
N LYS A 54 -14.85 0.68 -6.52
CA LYS A 54 -15.50 0.92 -7.80
C LYS A 54 -16.08 2.34 -7.81
N THR A 55 -15.69 3.14 -8.79
CA THR A 55 -16.26 4.47 -9.07
C THR A 55 -16.95 4.44 -10.44
N ILE A 56 -17.93 5.34 -10.64
CA ILE A 56 -18.67 5.45 -11.90
C ILE A 56 -18.32 6.80 -12.53
N LYS A 57 -17.77 6.79 -13.74
CA LYS A 57 -17.47 7.99 -14.53
C LYS A 57 -18.25 7.91 -15.85
N GLY A 58 -19.36 8.63 -15.93
CA GLY A 58 -20.32 8.50 -17.03
C GLY A 58 -20.91 7.09 -17.07
N ARG A 59 -20.74 6.39 -18.21
CA ARG A 59 -21.18 4.99 -18.38
C ARG A 59 -20.12 3.95 -17.99
N THR A 60 -18.93 4.39 -17.58
CA THR A 60 -17.79 3.51 -17.34
C THR A 60 -17.60 3.27 -15.84
N HIS A 61 -17.39 2.00 -15.48
CA HIS A 61 -16.92 1.62 -14.16
C HIS A 61 -15.39 1.65 -14.12
N LEU A 62 -14.85 2.40 -13.17
CA LEU A 62 -13.43 2.48 -12.87
C LEU A 62 -13.16 1.77 -11.55
N TYR A 63 -12.04 1.07 -11.48
CA TYR A 63 -11.63 0.28 -10.33
C TYR A 63 -10.26 0.74 -9.86
N ARG A 64 -10.08 0.81 -8.54
CA ARG A 64 -8.82 1.22 -7.91
C ARG A 64 -8.58 0.46 -6.61
N PHE A 65 -7.31 0.32 -6.21
CA PHE A 65 -6.97 -0.33 -4.94
C PHE A 65 -7.41 0.54 -3.74
N ASN A 66 -8.06 -0.05 -2.74
CA ASN A 66 -8.57 0.64 -1.55
C ASN A 66 -7.55 0.63 -0.41
N ILE A 67 -6.44 1.36 -0.58
CA ILE A 67 -5.33 1.37 0.40
C ILE A 67 -5.76 1.81 1.81
N LEU A 68 -6.82 2.60 1.94
CA LEU A 68 -7.26 3.11 3.24
C LEU A 68 -7.86 2.01 4.13
N TYR A 69 -8.28 0.89 3.55
CA TYR A 69 -8.84 -0.22 4.31
C TYR A 69 -7.73 -1.09 4.92
N PRO A 70 -7.79 -1.42 6.23
CA PRO A 70 -6.70 -2.16 6.89
C PRO A 70 -6.41 -3.51 6.24
N TYR A 71 -7.45 -4.21 5.78
CA TYR A 71 -7.28 -5.47 5.06
C TYR A 71 -6.51 -5.29 3.76
N SER A 72 -6.76 -4.22 3.01
CA SER A 72 -5.99 -3.88 1.81
C SER A 72 -4.53 -3.61 2.14
N LYS A 73 -4.23 -2.87 3.21
CA LYS A 73 -2.84 -2.63 3.64
C LYS A 73 -2.12 -3.94 3.95
N ASN A 74 -2.79 -4.85 4.65
CA ASN A 74 -2.22 -6.18 4.93
C ASN A 74 -1.99 -6.98 3.64
N ILE A 75 -2.89 -6.89 2.67
CA ILE A 75 -2.72 -7.53 1.35
C ILE A 75 -1.54 -6.93 0.59
N LEU A 76 -1.39 -5.60 0.60
CA LEU A 76 -0.23 -4.95 0.01
C LEU A 76 1.08 -5.46 0.65
N ASN A 77 1.13 -5.54 1.99
CA ASN A 77 2.29 -6.07 2.70
C ASN A 77 2.58 -7.53 2.30
N ILE A 78 1.57 -8.39 2.21
CA ILE A 78 1.72 -9.77 1.75
C ILE A 78 2.30 -9.81 0.34
N ILE A 79 1.82 -8.99 -0.60
CA ILE A 79 2.38 -8.93 -1.97
C ILE A 79 3.85 -8.52 -1.92
N MET A 80 4.19 -7.51 -1.11
CA MET A 80 5.58 -7.04 -1.00
C MET A 80 6.48 -8.13 -0.39
N GLU A 81 6.02 -8.83 0.65
CA GLU A 81 6.72 -9.96 1.25
C GLU A 81 6.91 -11.12 0.26
N GLU A 82 5.88 -11.50 -0.48
CA GLU A 82 5.98 -12.55 -1.50
C GLU A 82 6.94 -12.15 -2.63
N ARG A 83 6.91 -10.89 -3.08
CA ARG A 83 7.88 -10.35 -4.05
C ARG A 83 9.30 -10.45 -3.50
N GLN A 84 9.50 -10.09 -2.23
CA GLN A 84 10.79 -10.22 -1.55
C GLN A 84 11.29 -11.66 -1.49
N ILE A 85 10.44 -12.60 -1.07
CA ILE A 85 10.79 -14.03 -1.01
C ILE A 85 11.15 -14.56 -2.40
N ASN A 86 10.34 -14.25 -3.41
CA ASN A 86 10.56 -14.72 -4.77
C ASN A 86 11.86 -14.17 -5.36
N TYR A 87 12.16 -12.90 -5.12
CA TYR A 87 13.39 -12.26 -5.57
C TYR A 87 14.63 -12.84 -4.88
N ASN A 88 14.56 -13.05 -3.56
CA ASN A 88 15.64 -13.71 -2.82
C ASN A 88 15.93 -15.09 -3.37
N LYS A 89 14.90 -15.88 -3.69
CA LYS A 89 15.05 -17.19 -4.34
C LYS A 89 15.67 -17.06 -5.73
N LYS A 90 15.14 -16.17 -6.59
CA LYS A 90 15.65 -15.95 -7.95
C LYS A 90 17.12 -15.53 -7.99
N LEU A 91 17.57 -14.75 -7.02
CA LEU A 91 18.96 -14.29 -6.93
C LEU A 91 19.82 -15.12 -5.96
N ASN A 92 19.41 -16.35 -5.63
CA ASN A 92 20.18 -17.25 -4.76
C ASN A 92 20.64 -16.59 -3.44
N ASN A 93 19.72 -15.86 -2.79
CA ASN A 93 19.92 -15.11 -1.55
C ASN A 93 20.96 -13.97 -1.62
N LEU A 94 21.43 -13.58 -2.80
CA LEU A 94 22.34 -12.43 -2.97
C LEU A 94 21.88 -11.16 -2.25
N PRO A 95 20.58 -10.77 -2.26
CA PRO A 95 20.15 -9.55 -1.58
C PRO A 95 20.39 -9.58 -0.05
N ILE A 96 20.18 -10.75 0.57
CA ILE A 96 20.42 -10.96 2.01
C ILE A 96 21.91 -10.86 2.32
N ILE A 97 22.75 -11.48 1.48
CA ILE A 97 24.22 -11.44 1.60
C ILE A 97 24.71 -10.00 1.49
N LEU A 98 24.24 -9.26 0.48
CA LEU A 98 24.60 -7.86 0.26
C LEU A 98 24.16 -6.98 1.41
N HIS A 99 22.93 -7.12 1.89
CA HIS A 99 22.45 -6.38 3.04
C HIS A 99 23.34 -6.61 4.26
N SER A 100 23.66 -7.87 4.57
CA SER A 100 24.50 -8.25 5.71
C SER A 100 25.92 -7.67 5.59
N PHE A 101 26.49 -7.72 4.39
CA PHE A 101 27.78 -7.11 4.09
C PHE A 101 27.76 -5.59 4.26
N LEU A 102 26.73 -4.91 3.77
CA LEU A 102 26.58 -3.46 3.87
C LEU A 102 26.42 -3.03 5.32
N VAL A 103 25.58 -3.71 6.11
CA VAL A 103 25.43 -3.46 7.56
C VAL A 103 26.79 -3.52 8.26
N THR A 104 27.59 -4.55 7.96
CA THR A 104 28.90 -4.74 8.59
C THR A 104 29.93 -3.70 8.14
N SER A 105 29.98 -3.40 6.84
CA SER A 105 31.00 -2.54 6.24
C SER A 105 30.76 -1.06 6.51
N LEU A 106 29.49 -0.64 6.52
CA LEU A 106 29.09 0.77 6.65
C LEU A 106 28.59 1.14 8.05
N LYS A 107 28.21 0.15 8.87
CA LYS A 107 27.76 0.34 10.26
C LYS A 107 26.67 1.42 10.33
N LYS A 108 26.85 2.41 11.21
CA LYS A 108 25.90 3.52 11.46
C LYS A 108 25.63 4.41 10.24
N ASN A 109 26.48 4.33 9.20
CA ASN A 109 26.31 5.10 7.97
C ASN A 109 25.29 4.48 7.00
N TYR A 110 25.01 3.18 7.12
CA TYR A 110 24.04 2.49 6.31
C TYR A 110 22.62 2.67 6.87
N GLN A 111 21.67 3.01 6.00
CA GLN A 111 20.26 3.12 6.35
C GLN A 111 19.41 2.03 5.70
N GLY A 112 19.85 1.48 4.57
CA GLY A 112 19.13 0.42 3.88
C GLY A 112 19.56 0.29 2.44
N CYS A 113 19.03 -0.71 1.75
CA CYS A 113 19.17 -0.80 0.31
C CYS A 113 17.86 -1.21 -0.35
N ILE A 114 17.75 -0.85 -1.62
CA ILE A 114 16.60 -1.11 -2.47
C ILE A 114 17.16 -1.70 -3.75
N PHE A 115 16.77 -2.91 -4.06
CA PHE A 115 17.08 -3.51 -5.35
C PHE A 115 16.08 -2.98 -6.38
N PHE A 116 16.44 -2.74 -7.64
CA PHE A 116 15.50 -2.28 -8.68
C PHE A 116 15.94 -2.71 -10.10
N GLY A 117 15.20 -2.28 -11.12
CA GLY A 117 15.55 -2.45 -12.53
C GLY A 117 14.99 -3.71 -13.18
N SER A 118 15.52 -4.04 -14.37
CA SER A 118 15.15 -5.21 -15.17
C SER A 118 15.53 -6.54 -14.53
N SER A 119 15.97 -6.53 -13.26
CA SER A 119 16.25 -7.67 -12.38
C SER A 119 15.02 -8.56 -12.06
N LEU A 120 13.93 -8.46 -12.85
CA LEU A 120 12.70 -9.26 -12.81
C LEU A 120 12.44 -10.22 -14.01
N GLU A 121 13.05 -9.99 -15.18
CA GLU A 121 12.99 -10.84 -16.38
C GLU A 121 14.17 -11.83 -16.51
N ASP A 122 13.95 -13.09 -16.87
CA ASP A 122 14.89 -14.23 -16.79
C ASP A 122 16.28 -14.10 -17.50
N LYS A 123 16.66 -12.92 -18.01
CA LYS A 123 17.94 -12.59 -18.64
C LYS A 123 18.61 -11.34 -18.03
N TYR A 124 19.11 -11.43 -16.80
CA TYR A 124 19.81 -10.30 -16.17
C TYR A 124 21.24 -10.11 -16.67
N LYS A 125 21.50 -8.92 -17.22
CA LYS A 125 22.86 -8.40 -17.47
C LYS A 125 23.44 -7.81 -16.18
N ASP A 126 22.70 -6.92 -15.51
CA ASP A 126 23.12 -6.19 -14.32
C ASP A 126 22.09 -6.29 -13.17
N ILE A 127 22.53 -6.05 -11.93
CA ILE A 127 21.73 -6.03 -10.70
C ILE A 127 21.84 -4.62 -10.09
N ASP A 128 20.83 -3.79 -10.34
CA ASP A 128 20.81 -2.42 -9.84
C ASP A 128 20.40 -2.37 -8.36
N VAL A 129 21.21 -1.68 -7.54
CA VAL A 129 21.01 -1.58 -6.08
C VAL A 129 21.19 -0.14 -5.61
N PHE A 130 20.18 0.43 -4.98
CA PHE A 130 20.22 1.77 -4.39
C PHE A 130 20.61 1.60 -2.93
N ILE A 131 21.74 2.12 -2.54
CA ILE A 131 22.29 2.02 -1.19
C ILE A 131 22.08 3.37 -0.50
N ILE A 132 21.25 3.36 0.54
CA ILE A 132 20.87 4.53 1.31
C ILE A 132 21.91 4.75 2.41
N LEU A 133 22.58 5.89 2.35
CA LEU A 133 23.64 6.29 3.27
C LEU A 133 23.29 7.61 3.99
N LYS A 134 23.78 7.76 5.22
CA LYS A 134 23.74 9.06 5.92
C LYS A 134 24.75 10.05 5.33
N ASN A 135 25.95 9.55 5.00
CA ASN A 135 27.07 10.32 4.45
C ASN A 135 27.77 9.55 3.31
N SER A 136 28.31 10.27 2.33
CA SER A 136 28.92 9.73 1.10
C SER A 136 30.41 9.32 1.21
N LYS A 137 30.89 8.95 2.40
CA LYS A 137 32.30 8.56 2.59
C LYS A 137 32.54 7.11 2.15
N ASN A 138 33.73 6.84 1.60
CA ASN A 138 34.24 5.50 1.21
C ASN A 138 33.46 4.76 0.11
N ILE A 139 32.71 5.48 -0.72
CA ILE A 139 31.89 4.88 -1.79
C ILE A 139 32.71 4.00 -2.75
N LYS A 140 33.86 4.50 -3.24
CA LYS A 140 34.71 3.77 -4.20
C LYS A 140 35.24 2.44 -3.65
N GLU A 141 35.56 2.38 -2.37
CA GLU A 141 36.06 1.15 -1.74
C GLU A 141 34.94 0.11 -1.60
N ILE A 142 33.75 0.57 -1.23
CA ILE A 142 32.57 -0.27 -1.09
C ILE A 142 32.14 -0.81 -2.45
N GLU A 143 32.11 0.03 -3.48
CA GLU A 143 31.80 -0.40 -4.84
C GLU A 143 32.74 -1.52 -5.32
N LYS A 144 34.04 -1.39 -5.08
CA LYS A 144 35.02 -2.45 -5.39
C LYS A 144 34.69 -3.75 -4.65
N LYS A 145 34.38 -3.68 -3.35
CA LYS A 145 34.03 -4.86 -2.54
C LYS A 145 32.71 -5.49 -2.99
N LEU A 146 31.72 -4.70 -3.41
CA LEU A 146 30.47 -5.22 -3.95
C LEU A 146 30.70 -5.99 -5.26
N LYS A 147 31.55 -5.47 -6.14
CA LYS A 147 31.91 -6.17 -7.39
C LYS A 147 32.68 -7.48 -7.16
N LEU A 148 33.36 -7.63 -6.02
CA LEU A 148 33.96 -8.91 -5.60
C LEU A 148 32.92 -9.93 -5.14
N ILE A 149 31.81 -9.48 -4.52
CA ILE A 149 30.70 -10.36 -4.15
C ILE A 149 29.98 -10.85 -5.40
N ASN A 150 29.67 -9.94 -6.32
CA ASN A 150 29.11 -10.27 -7.62
C ASN A 150 29.41 -9.15 -8.62
N ASN A 151 30.04 -9.51 -9.74
CA ASN A 151 30.48 -8.56 -10.76
C ASN A 151 29.33 -7.88 -11.51
N LYS A 152 28.11 -8.43 -11.45
CA LYS A 152 26.91 -7.85 -12.05
C LYS A 152 26.26 -6.75 -11.20
N ILE A 153 26.75 -6.51 -9.99
CA ILE A 153 26.15 -5.48 -9.12
C ILE A 153 26.49 -4.10 -9.66
N SER A 154 25.44 -3.30 -9.85
CA SER A 154 25.46 -1.91 -10.28
C SER A 154 24.93 -1.04 -9.12
N PRO A 155 25.80 -0.57 -8.21
CA PRO A 155 25.36 0.16 -7.03
C PRO A 155 25.18 1.66 -7.33
N ILE A 156 24.06 2.21 -6.89
CA ILE A 156 23.79 3.64 -6.82
C ILE A 156 23.80 4.03 -5.35
N PHE A 157 24.57 5.06 -4.99
CA PHE A 157 24.64 5.55 -3.62
C PHE A 157 23.90 6.86 -3.50
N GLY A 158 23.06 6.99 -2.47
CA GLY A 158 22.32 8.22 -2.23
C GLY A 158 21.79 8.33 -0.82
N SER A 159 21.13 9.44 -0.53
CA SER A 159 20.47 9.71 0.75
C SER A 159 18.99 9.37 0.72
N GLU A 160 18.39 9.26 1.90
CA GLU A 160 16.93 9.13 2.04
C GLU A 160 16.17 10.31 1.39
N LYS A 161 16.75 11.52 1.43
CA LYS A 161 16.14 12.71 0.84
C LYS A 161 16.09 12.63 -0.69
N GLU A 162 17.18 12.17 -1.31
CA GLU A 162 17.25 11.96 -2.76
C GLU A 162 16.25 10.91 -3.22
N LEU A 163 16.16 9.79 -2.49
CA LEU A 163 15.18 8.75 -2.75
C LEU A 163 13.74 9.29 -2.70
N LYS A 164 13.40 10.05 -1.64
CA LYS A 164 12.07 10.67 -1.50
C LYS A 164 11.77 11.62 -2.65
N SER A 165 12.71 12.47 -3.02
CA SER A 165 12.54 13.42 -4.13
C SER A 165 12.34 12.71 -5.45
N GLY A 166 13.17 11.71 -5.76
CA GLY A 166 13.10 10.98 -7.04
C GLY A 166 11.79 10.21 -7.20
N ILE A 167 11.29 9.61 -6.13
CA ILE A 167 9.98 8.93 -6.13
C ILE A 167 8.85 9.94 -6.34
N LYS A 168 8.85 11.08 -5.63
CA LYS A 168 7.79 12.11 -5.76
C LYS A 168 7.77 12.74 -7.15
N ASN A 169 8.93 12.93 -7.76
CA ASN A 169 9.07 13.54 -9.08
C ASN A 169 8.80 12.56 -10.23
N GLN A 170 8.54 11.28 -9.95
CA GLN A 170 8.39 10.23 -10.97
C GLN A 170 9.60 10.16 -11.92
N ASP A 171 10.80 10.34 -11.38
CA ASP A 171 12.04 10.25 -12.15
C ASP A 171 12.18 8.85 -12.76
N MET A 172 12.68 8.75 -14.00
CA MET A 172 12.76 7.46 -14.72
C MET A 172 13.50 6.37 -13.94
N LEU A 173 14.55 6.73 -13.19
CA LEU A 173 15.29 5.81 -12.32
C LEU A 173 14.38 5.20 -11.23
N TYR A 174 13.50 6.03 -10.67
CA TYR A 174 12.65 5.71 -9.51
C TYR A 174 11.27 5.16 -9.92
N ASN A 175 10.84 5.36 -11.18
CA ASN A 175 9.66 4.72 -11.75
C ASN A 175 9.76 3.19 -11.76
N ASN A 176 10.98 2.64 -11.79
CA ASN A 176 11.24 1.21 -11.66
C ASN A 176 11.27 0.70 -10.20
N ILE A 177 11.09 1.57 -9.20
CA ILE A 177 11.00 1.20 -7.77
C ILE A 177 9.59 0.64 -7.44
N ILE A 178 8.96 0.03 -8.45
CA ILE A 178 7.84 -0.91 -8.54
C ILE A 178 7.72 -2.05 -7.50
N GLY A 179 8.05 -1.87 -6.22
CA GLY A 179 7.98 -2.96 -5.24
C GLY A 179 9.14 -3.96 -5.37
N CYS A 180 10.33 -3.43 -5.61
CA CYS A 180 11.55 -4.21 -5.62
C CYS A 180 12.17 -4.17 -4.21
N VAL A 181 12.75 -5.30 -3.84
CA VAL A 181 12.98 -5.72 -2.45
C VAL A 181 13.78 -4.69 -1.66
N SER A 182 13.20 -4.23 -0.54
CA SER A 182 13.89 -3.36 0.40
C SER A 182 14.42 -4.13 1.60
N PHE A 183 15.61 -3.74 2.07
CA PHE A 183 16.21 -4.27 3.29
C PHE A 183 16.69 -3.14 4.19
N GLY A 184 16.30 -3.20 5.47
CA GLY A 184 16.62 -2.16 6.45
C GLY A 184 15.84 -0.85 6.27
N PHE A 185 14.99 -0.73 5.25
CA PHE A 185 14.25 0.49 4.94
C PHE A 185 12.87 0.18 4.35
N ASP A 186 11.83 0.91 4.76
CA ASP A 186 10.46 0.72 4.29
C ASP A 186 10.10 1.75 3.20
N VAL A 187 10.33 1.36 1.94
CA VAL A 187 10.04 2.19 0.75
C VAL A 187 8.55 2.37 0.52
N SER A 188 7.70 1.47 1.05
CA SER A 188 6.26 1.47 0.77
C SER A 188 5.59 2.74 1.27
N THR A 189 6.03 3.25 2.42
CA THR A 189 5.51 4.48 3.05
C THR A 189 5.71 5.73 2.19
N ILE A 190 6.86 5.85 1.53
CA ILE A 190 7.22 7.00 0.68
C ILE A 190 6.51 6.91 -0.66
N LYS A 191 6.52 5.72 -1.25
CA LYS A 191 6.04 5.56 -2.62
C LYS A 191 4.52 5.56 -2.72
N TYR A 192 3.88 4.96 -1.74
CA TYR A 192 2.44 4.97 -1.64
C TYR A 192 1.95 6.14 -0.77
N GLU A 193 2.82 7.10 -0.41
CA GLU A 193 2.47 8.32 0.35
C GLU A 193 1.26 9.00 -0.28
N ASP A 194 1.29 9.23 -1.60
CA ASP A 194 0.15 9.82 -2.31
C ASP A 194 -1.11 8.95 -2.26
N LEU A 195 -0.98 7.61 -2.25
CA LEU A 195 -2.13 6.71 -2.05
C LEU A 195 -2.70 6.85 -0.62
N PHE A 196 -1.84 6.94 0.38
CA PHE A 196 -2.22 7.09 1.78
C PHE A 196 -2.85 8.47 2.07
N LEU A 197 -2.43 9.50 1.32
CA LEU A 197 -2.84 10.88 1.49
C LEU A 197 -3.92 11.35 0.50
N ARG A 198 -4.52 10.46 -0.31
CA ARG A 198 -5.56 10.85 -1.27
C ARG A 198 -6.76 11.44 -0.51
N LYS A 199 -6.82 12.77 -0.45
CA LYS A 199 -7.94 13.53 0.13
C LYS A 199 -9.28 13.07 -0.45
N GLN A 200 -9.33 12.72 -1.74
CA GLN A 200 -10.54 12.18 -2.36
C GLN A 200 -10.98 10.85 -1.73
N ASP A 201 -10.07 9.92 -1.45
CA ASP A 201 -10.41 8.62 -0.85
C ASP A 201 -10.89 8.78 0.59
N ILE A 202 -10.27 9.71 1.33
CA ILE A 202 -10.68 10.10 2.68
C ILE A 202 -12.10 10.69 2.65
N LYS A 203 -12.36 11.66 1.78
CA LYS A 203 -13.69 12.28 1.62
C LYS A 203 -14.76 11.27 1.22
N GLU A 204 -14.49 10.45 0.21
CA GLU A 204 -15.42 9.41 -0.22
C GLU A 204 -15.72 8.42 0.91
N ARG A 205 -14.69 8.01 1.66
CA ARG A 205 -14.88 7.12 2.81
C ARG A 205 -15.73 7.78 3.90
N PHE A 206 -15.50 9.06 4.15
CA PHE A 206 -16.30 9.83 5.08
C PHE A 206 -17.77 9.88 4.65
N ILE A 207 -18.04 10.15 3.36
CA ILE A 207 -19.39 10.17 2.78
C ILE A 207 -20.07 8.80 2.89
N ILE A 208 -19.35 7.71 2.59
CA ILE A 208 -19.86 6.34 2.70
C ILE A 208 -20.25 6.04 4.15
N GLY A 209 -19.33 6.29 5.09
CA GLY A 209 -19.59 6.08 6.51
C GLY A 209 -20.79 6.88 7.01
N TYR A 210 -20.93 8.13 6.53
CA TYR A 210 -22.10 8.95 6.82
C TYR A 210 -23.40 8.36 6.26
N ARG A 211 -23.40 7.90 5.00
CA ARG A 211 -24.58 7.27 4.37
C ARG A 211 -25.02 6.00 5.09
N GLU A 212 -24.06 5.18 5.53
CA GLU A 212 -24.33 3.97 6.33
C GLU A 212 -24.93 4.32 7.71
N ILE A 213 -24.48 5.41 8.34
CA ILE A 213 -25.08 5.89 9.60
C ILE A 213 -26.51 6.41 9.36
N LEU A 214 -26.74 7.13 8.26
CA LEU A 214 -28.06 7.67 7.92
C LEU A 214 -29.06 6.56 7.57
N SER A 215 -28.64 5.54 6.81
CA SER A 215 -29.55 4.43 6.46
C SER A 215 -30.09 3.75 7.72
N CYS A 216 -29.30 3.65 8.78
CA CYS A 216 -29.73 3.09 10.07
C CYS A 216 -30.89 3.85 10.74
N LEU A 217 -31.22 5.07 10.30
CA LEU A 217 -32.41 5.81 10.76
C LEU A 217 -33.71 5.31 10.11
N GLU A 218 -33.61 4.73 8.91
CA GLU A 218 -34.75 4.32 8.09
C GLU A 218 -35.18 2.87 8.36
N PHE A 219 -34.26 2.04 8.87
CA PHE A 219 -34.52 0.61 9.10
C PHE A 219 -34.80 0.30 10.58
N LYS A 220 -35.80 -0.56 10.83
CA LYS A 220 -36.18 -1.02 12.19
C LYS A 220 -35.55 -2.35 12.60
N GLU A 221 -34.95 -3.06 11.64
CA GLU A 221 -34.41 -4.41 11.86
C GLU A 221 -33.08 -4.34 12.65
N LYS A 222 -33.06 -4.93 13.85
CA LYS A 222 -31.95 -4.76 14.81
C LYS A 222 -30.61 -5.26 14.28
N GLU A 223 -30.61 -6.36 13.54
CA GLU A 223 -29.39 -6.96 12.99
C GLU A 223 -28.79 -6.11 11.87
N TYR A 224 -29.64 -5.60 10.98
CA TYR A 224 -29.27 -4.62 9.96
C TYR A 224 -28.65 -3.38 10.61
N VAL A 225 -29.37 -2.75 11.54
CA VAL A 225 -28.91 -1.52 12.21
C VAL A 225 -27.59 -1.74 12.91
N LYS A 226 -27.41 -2.85 13.62
CA LYS A 226 -26.15 -3.16 14.32
C LYS A 226 -24.97 -3.26 13.36
N THR A 227 -25.14 -3.97 12.24
CA THR A 227 -24.06 -4.24 11.28
C THR A 227 -23.68 -2.99 10.49
N HIS A 228 -24.67 -2.29 9.95
CA HIS A 228 -24.45 -1.09 9.14
C HIS A 228 -23.96 0.09 9.97
N LEU A 229 -24.45 0.25 11.21
CA LEU A 229 -23.97 1.29 12.11
C LEU A 229 -22.49 1.07 12.49
N ASP A 230 -22.10 -0.16 12.79
CA ASP A 230 -20.69 -0.45 13.13
C ASP A 230 -19.76 -0.19 11.94
N ARG A 231 -20.17 -0.62 10.74
CA ARG A 231 -19.44 -0.37 9.49
C ARG A 231 -19.29 1.13 9.22
N GLY A 232 -20.40 1.87 9.27
CA GLY A 232 -20.41 3.32 9.03
C GLY A 232 -19.54 4.08 10.03
N ILE A 233 -19.60 3.72 11.32
CA ILE A 233 -18.75 4.28 12.37
C ILE A 233 -17.27 4.02 12.07
N MET A 234 -16.91 2.78 11.71
CA MET A 234 -15.52 2.45 11.42
C MET A 234 -15.02 3.22 10.20
N ASP A 235 -15.82 3.35 9.14
CA ASP A 235 -15.44 4.14 7.97
C ASP A 235 -15.19 5.62 8.29
N ILE A 236 -16.02 6.23 9.14
CA ILE A 236 -15.78 7.59 9.64
C ILE A 236 -14.48 7.66 10.45
N ILE A 237 -14.26 6.73 11.39
CA ILE A 237 -13.03 6.69 12.20
C ILE A 237 -11.80 6.58 11.30
N TYR A 238 -11.83 5.68 10.33
CA TYR A 238 -10.71 5.51 9.39
C TYR A 238 -10.50 6.75 8.51
N ALA A 239 -11.56 7.40 8.04
CA ALA A 239 -11.43 8.64 7.28
C ALA A 239 -10.75 9.74 8.11
N ILE A 240 -11.21 9.93 9.35
CA ILE A 240 -10.63 10.91 10.29
C ILE A 240 -9.16 10.58 10.58
N LEU A 241 -8.85 9.33 10.95
CA LEU A 241 -7.48 8.93 11.27
C LEU A 241 -6.53 9.14 10.08
N ASN A 242 -6.94 8.71 8.88
CA ASN A 242 -6.12 8.89 7.69
C ASN A 242 -5.97 10.39 7.31
N TYR A 243 -6.93 11.26 7.66
CA TYR A 243 -6.79 12.71 7.50
C TYR A 243 -5.68 13.31 8.37
N PHE A 244 -5.47 12.75 9.56
CA PHE A 244 -4.41 13.15 10.49
C PHE A 244 -3.16 12.27 10.39
N ASP A 245 -2.95 11.61 9.26
CA ASP A 245 -1.79 10.75 8.98
C ASP A 245 -1.60 9.60 9.99
N PHE A 246 -2.70 9.13 10.59
CA PHE A 246 -2.73 7.95 11.44
C PHE A 246 -3.21 6.73 10.63
N PHE A 247 -2.34 5.73 10.48
CA PHE A 247 -2.55 4.59 9.60
C PHE A 247 -2.71 3.26 10.37
N PRO A 248 -3.88 2.99 10.96
CA PRO A 248 -4.13 1.73 11.70
C PRO A 248 -4.04 0.48 10.81
N LYS A 249 -3.57 -0.63 11.40
CA LYS A 249 -3.46 -1.96 10.76
C LYS A 249 -4.71 -2.83 10.95
N ASN A 250 -5.56 -2.49 11.90
CA ASN A 250 -6.81 -3.20 12.20
C ASN A 250 -7.77 -2.31 13.03
N ASP A 251 -9.01 -2.77 13.23
CA ASP A 251 -10.05 -2.03 13.96
C ASP A 251 -9.67 -1.71 15.41
N LYS A 252 -8.99 -2.64 16.10
CA LYS A 252 -8.56 -2.45 17.49
C LYS A 252 -7.55 -1.31 17.59
N GLU A 253 -6.59 -1.28 16.68
CA GLU A 253 -5.60 -0.20 16.59
C GLU A 253 -6.26 1.13 16.18
N ALA A 254 -7.20 1.11 15.24
CA ALA A 254 -7.94 2.30 14.84
C ALA A 254 -8.68 2.94 16.02
N ILE A 255 -9.40 2.13 16.81
CA ILE A 255 -10.11 2.61 18.00
C ILE A 255 -9.13 3.19 19.03
N ASN A 256 -7.97 2.54 19.23
CA ASN A 256 -6.96 3.03 20.16
C ASN A 256 -6.34 4.35 19.70
N LEU A 257 -6.00 4.50 18.41
CA LEU A 257 -5.48 5.75 17.86
C LEU A 257 -6.53 6.87 17.93
N PHE A 258 -7.79 6.56 17.62
CA PHE A 258 -8.91 7.50 17.73
C PHE A 258 -9.08 8.02 19.17
N LYS A 259 -8.94 7.12 20.15
CA LYS A 259 -8.97 7.46 21.57
C LYS A 259 -7.75 8.24 22.05
N ASN A 260 -6.55 7.77 21.73
CA ASN A 260 -5.35 8.30 22.37
C ASN A 260 -4.86 9.58 21.67
N ASN A 261 -4.94 9.64 20.34
CA ASN A 261 -4.42 10.75 19.56
C ASN A 261 -5.47 11.85 19.35
N LEU A 262 -6.74 11.47 19.14
CA LEU A 262 -7.82 12.42 18.90
C LEU A 262 -8.72 12.66 20.11
N LYS A 263 -8.49 11.95 21.22
CA LYS A 263 -9.28 12.04 22.47
C LYS A 263 -10.77 11.71 22.26
N GLU A 264 -11.07 10.85 21.29
CA GLU A 264 -12.44 10.47 20.92
C GLU A 264 -12.79 9.03 21.27
N LEU A 265 -14.04 8.74 21.58
CA LEU A 265 -14.50 7.37 21.82
C LEU A 265 -15.28 6.85 20.62
N LYS A 266 -15.09 5.57 20.27
CA LYS A 266 -15.92 4.89 19.25
C LYS A 266 -17.41 5.06 19.64
N PRO A 267 -18.23 5.69 18.78
CA PRO A 267 -19.67 5.81 19.02
C PRO A 267 -20.32 4.45 19.23
N LYS A 268 -21.34 4.39 20.09
CA LYS A 268 -22.14 3.18 20.35
C LYS A 268 -23.61 3.30 19.93
N THR A 269 -24.01 4.47 19.46
CA THR A 269 -25.41 4.84 19.16
C THR A 269 -25.42 5.75 17.95
N ILE A 270 -26.49 5.71 17.15
CA ILE A 270 -26.67 6.56 15.97
C ILE A 270 -26.44 8.04 16.30
N LYS A 271 -27.10 8.56 17.34
CA LYS A 271 -26.95 9.96 17.78
C LYS A 271 -25.49 10.38 18.08
N LYS A 272 -24.69 9.49 18.67
CA LYS A 272 -23.26 9.74 18.93
C LYS A 272 -22.45 9.67 17.65
N ALA A 273 -22.80 8.76 16.73
CA ALA A 273 -22.16 8.65 15.43
C ALA A 273 -22.42 9.92 14.59
N GLU A 274 -23.66 10.41 14.55
CA GLU A 274 -24.02 11.68 13.91
C GLU A 274 -23.27 12.88 14.50
N HIS A 275 -23.07 12.91 15.82
CA HIS A 275 -22.29 13.96 16.46
C HIS A 275 -20.82 13.96 15.98
N ILE A 276 -20.19 12.79 15.92
CA ILE A 276 -18.83 12.65 15.36
C ILE A 276 -18.80 13.08 13.90
N VAL A 277 -19.77 12.66 13.09
CA VAL A 277 -19.86 13.09 11.68
C VAL A 277 -19.93 14.62 11.58
N LYS A 278 -20.82 15.27 12.34
CA LYS A 278 -20.95 16.74 12.33
C LYS A 278 -19.66 17.42 12.79
N LYS A 279 -19.01 16.90 13.83
CA LYS A 279 -17.74 17.43 14.35
C LYS A 279 -16.61 17.40 13.31
N TYR A 280 -16.57 16.37 12.46
CA TYR A 280 -15.53 16.18 11.46
C TYR A 280 -15.99 16.45 10.02
N ALA A 281 -17.16 17.06 9.83
CA ALA A 281 -17.73 17.33 8.51
C ALA A 281 -16.84 18.23 7.64
N TRP A 282 -15.97 19.03 8.25
CA TRP A 282 -14.98 19.88 7.56
C TRP A 282 -13.88 19.08 6.82
N ILE A 283 -13.83 17.74 6.97
CA ILE A 283 -13.00 16.87 6.13
C ILE A 283 -13.49 16.85 4.67
N LEU A 284 -14.77 17.13 4.42
CA LEU A 284 -15.41 17.20 3.10
C LEU A 284 -15.07 18.48 2.35
#